data_AF-A0A7Z7IHA2-F1
#
_entry.id   AF-A0A7Z7IHA2-F1
#
_cell.length_a   1.000
_cell.length_b   1.000
_cell.length_c   1.000
_cell.angle_alpha   90.00
_cell.angle_beta   90.00
_cell.angle_gamma   90.00
#
_symmetry.space_group_name_H-M   'P 1'
#
loop_
_entity.id
_entity.type
_entity.pdbx_description
1 polymer ?
#
loop_
_entity_poly.entity_id
_entity_poly.type
_entity_poly.pdbx_seq_one_letter_code
_entity_poly.pdbx_strand_id
1 'polypeptide(L)'
;MDITSIQSKVMLCSVTISTWVARRFDGKVTQEVESKHHAKGIGRFNKRLLPEHAPSFAEVVTLAGRIRSYFYDHTLKYDQLGVRLLPTMVYMDFAEKMRSLKDEFDLAVSVFLTDYLNLKEAAREELNGLFNEADYPTLAELSTKFGVKMAVLPFPDASQFGVELPANVLNTLKSELDQHVLASIATANEDLVRRLYEAVSQMANRLYATGNVRLDVANNVRELCALLPKLNFANDPQLTHILEQAKAHLAVHTGAELKDSRVLRSQVASKAQEIEGLMAAFMGMQPEPMEVESVHSSQLRLVA
;
A
#
# COMPACT_ATOMS: atom_id res chain seq x y z
N MET A 1 -10.08 21.03 -18.89
CA MET A 1 -8.93 20.11 -18.81
C MET A 1 -8.89 19.37 -20.14
N ASP A 2 -7.79 19.43 -20.88
CA ASP A 2 -7.68 18.75 -22.18
C ASP A 2 -7.29 17.28 -21.95
N ILE A 3 -8.23 16.36 -22.20
CA ILE A 3 -8.09 14.91 -21.94
C ILE A 3 -6.89 14.35 -22.72
N THR A 4 -6.66 14.84 -23.93
CA THR A 4 -5.58 14.39 -24.81
C THR A 4 -4.20 14.71 -24.25
N SER A 5 -4.06 15.81 -23.50
CA SER A 5 -2.81 16.17 -22.80
C SER A 5 -2.49 15.19 -21.66
N ILE A 6 -3.52 14.67 -20.98
CA ILE A 6 -3.37 13.76 -19.83
C ILE A 6 -3.02 12.35 -20.29
N GLN A 7 -3.65 11.85 -21.36
CA GLN A 7 -3.41 10.52 -21.92
C GLN A 7 -1.92 10.28 -22.25
N SER A 8 -1.20 11.32 -22.69
CA SER A 8 0.24 11.23 -22.99
C SER A 8 1.15 11.14 -21.76
N LYS A 9 0.63 11.43 -20.56
CA LYS A 9 1.41 11.56 -19.31
C LYS A 9 1.19 10.41 -18.34
N VAL A 10 0.28 9.49 -18.61
CA VAL A 10 -0.09 8.40 -17.70
C VAL A 10 -0.27 7.09 -18.46
N MET A 11 0.09 5.99 -17.81
CA MET A 11 -0.12 4.63 -18.29
C MET A 11 -0.94 3.84 -17.27
N LEU A 12 -1.44 2.67 -17.67
CA LEU A 12 -1.96 1.69 -16.73
C LEU A 12 -0.86 0.67 -16.40
N CYS A 13 -0.82 0.21 -15.15
CA CYS A 13 0.14 -0.78 -14.68
C CYS A 13 -0.53 -1.79 -13.76
N SER A 14 -0.16 -3.06 -13.88
CA SER A 14 -0.49 -4.09 -12.90
C SER A 14 0.76 -4.83 -12.45
N VAL A 15 0.75 -5.22 -11.18
CA VAL A 15 1.77 -6.07 -10.57
C VAL A 15 1.08 -7.28 -9.96
N THR A 16 1.39 -8.47 -10.48
CA THR A 16 0.94 -9.74 -9.94
C THR A 16 2.08 -10.40 -9.18
N ILE A 17 1.84 -10.74 -7.91
CA ILE A 17 2.80 -11.41 -7.04
C ILE A 17 2.16 -12.73 -6.61
N SER A 18 2.75 -13.84 -7.05
CA SER A 18 2.36 -15.19 -6.69
C SER A 18 3.28 -15.71 -5.59
N THR A 19 2.68 -16.23 -4.52
CA THR A 19 3.38 -16.93 -3.45
C THR A 19 2.59 -18.17 -3.02
N TRP A 20 3.29 -19.26 -2.71
CA TRP A 20 2.64 -20.40 -2.08
C TRP A 20 2.15 -20.04 -0.67
N VAL A 21 0.92 -20.46 -0.33
CA VAL A 21 0.39 -20.34 1.03
C VAL A 21 0.71 -21.64 1.77
N ALA A 22 1.69 -21.59 2.68
CA ALA A 22 2.13 -22.73 3.51
C ALA A 22 1.13 -23.08 4.63
N ARG A 23 -0.16 -23.15 4.31
CA ARG A 23 -1.24 -23.56 5.22
C ARG A 23 -2.24 -24.45 4.50
N ARG A 24 -2.78 -25.43 5.23
CA ARG A 24 -3.81 -26.33 4.72
C ARG A 24 -4.96 -26.45 5.71
N PHE A 25 -6.18 -26.42 5.20
CA PHE A 25 -7.36 -26.77 5.97
C PHE A 25 -7.37 -28.27 6.27
N ASP A 26 -7.51 -28.64 7.54
CA ASP A 26 -7.61 -30.04 7.97
C ASP A 26 -9.04 -30.36 8.39
N GLY A 27 -9.77 -31.01 7.47
CA GLY A 27 -11.18 -31.38 7.70
C GLY A 27 -11.36 -32.41 8.80
N LYS A 28 -10.40 -33.33 8.96
CA LYS A 28 -10.46 -34.38 9.97
C LYS A 28 -10.35 -33.79 11.37
N VAL A 29 -9.34 -32.96 11.61
CA VAL A 29 -9.17 -32.27 12.91
C VAL A 29 -10.33 -31.34 13.19
N THR A 30 -10.82 -30.63 12.17
CA THR A 30 -12.01 -29.76 12.32
C THR A 30 -13.21 -30.58 12.79
N GLN A 31 -13.48 -31.73 12.17
CA GLN A 31 -14.58 -32.61 12.55
C GLN A 31 -14.40 -33.21 13.95
N GLU A 32 -13.18 -33.55 14.35
CA GLU A 32 -12.87 -34.03 15.70
C GLU A 32 -13.20 -32.96 16.76
N VAL A 33 -12.80 -31.70 16.52
CA VAL A 33 -13.09 -30.57 17.41
C VAL A 33 -14.59 -30.26 17.45
N GLU A 34 -15.26 -30.24 16.30
CA GLU A 34 -16.70 -30.01 16.21
C GLU A 34 -17.49 -31.08 16.98
N SER A 35 -17.12 -32.35 16.80
CA SER A 35 -17.75 -33.48 17.49
C SER A 35 -17.54 -33.40 19.00
N LYS A 36 -16.35 -33.00 19.45
CA LYS A 36 -16.02 -32.81 20.86
C LYS A 36 -16.84 -31.72 21.54
N HIS A 37 -17.24 -30.69 20.79
CA HIS A 37 -17.95 -29.53 21.32
C HIS A 37 -19.44 -29.48 20.92
N HIS A 38 -19.96 -30.52 20.28
CA HIS A 38 -21.34 -30.57 19.76
C HIS A 38 -21.70 -29.34 18.91
N ALA A 39 -20.74 -28.85 18.13
CA ALA A 39 -20.90 -27.70 17.27
C ALA A 39 -20.78 -28.11 15.79
N LYS A 40 -21.23 -27.26 14.88
CA LYS A 40 -21.14 -27.51 13.44
C LYS A 40 -21.03 -26.21 12.66
N GLY A 41 -20.04 -26.12 11.77
CA GLY A 41 -19.86 -25.00 10.85
C GLY A 41 -19.40 -23.70 11.52
N ILE A 42 -18.96 -23.74 12.78
CA ILE A 42 -18.56 -22.56 13.55
C ILE A 42 -17.05 -22.28 13.46
N GLY A 43 -16.25 -23.22 12.94
CA GLY A 43 -14.80 -23.10 12.95
C GLY A 43 -14.11 -24.00 11.93
N ARG A 44 -12.82 -23.72 11.70
CA ARG A 44 -11.95 -24.53 10.85
C ARG A 44 -10.53 -24.57 11.39
N PHE A 45 -9.91 -25.74 11.36
CA PHE A 45 -8.51 -25.93 11.69
C PHE A 45 -7.64 -25.76 10.44
N ASN A 46 -6.74 -24.77 10.44
CA ASN A 46 -5.77 -24.57 9.36
C ASN A 46 -4.37 -24.82 9.92
N LYS A 47 -3.75 -25.93 9.55
CA LYS A 47 -2.39 -26.25 9.97
C LYS A 47 -1.38 -25.50 9.11
N ARG A 48 -0.25 -25.13 9.72
CA ARG A 48 0.94 -24.69 8.99
C ARG A 48 1.57 -25.90 8.30
N LEU A 49 2.13 -25.68 7.12
CA LEU A 49 2.90 -26.69 6.38
C LEU A 49 4.41 -26.46 6.47
N LEU A 50 4.85 -25.51 7.29
CA LEU A 50 6.24 -25.22 7.57
C LEU A 50 6.39 -25.08 9.08
N PRO A 51 7.60 -25.28 9.63
CA PRO A 51 7.86 -25.08 11.05
C PRO A 51 7.58 -23.63 11.45
N GLU A 52 7.48 -23.37 12.76
CA GLU A 52 7.30 -22.01 13.27
C GLU A 52 8.39 -21.07 12.77
N HIS A 53 9.62 -21.56 12.77
CA HIS A 53 10.77 -20.84 12.30
C HIS A 53 11.19 -21.33 10.90
N ALA A 54 10.71 -20.63 9.88
CA ALA A 54 11.06 -20.88 8.47
C ALA A 54 11.64 -19.59 7.84
N PRO A 55 12.89 -19.20 8.17
CA PRO A 55 13.45 -17.91 7.79
C PRO A 55 13.54 -17.71 6.27
N SER A 56 13.89 -18.74 5.52
CA SER A 56 13.96 -18.69 4.05
C SER A 56 12.60 -18.41 3.40
N PHE A 57 11.51 -18.99 3.92
CA PHE A 57 10.15 -18.70 3.46
C PHE A 57 9.66 -17.32 3.94
N ALA A 58 9.99 -16.94 5.17
CA ALA A 58 9.62 -15.63 5.72
C ALA A 58 10.23 -14.47 4.90
N GLU A 59 11.46 -14.65 4.40
CA GLU A 59 12.11 -13.68 3.51
C GLU A 59 11.35 -13.50 2.20
N VAL A 60 10.91 -14.61 1.56
CA VAL A 60 10.09 -14.56 0.34
C VAL A 60 8.79 -13.76 0.57
N VAL A 61 8.10 -14.01 1.69
CA VAL A 61 6.86 -13.30 2.04
C VAL A 61 7.13 -11.82 2.31
N THR A 62 8.26 -11.50 2.96
CA THR A 62 8.68 -10.12 3.25
C THR A 62 8.95 -9.35 1.97
N LEU A 63 9.70 -9.93 1.03
CA LEU A 63 9.98 -9.32 -0.27
C LEU A 63 8.70 -9.17 -1.12
N ALA A 64 7.80 -10.15 -1.10
CA ALA A 64 6.48 -10.01 -1.73
C ALA A 64 5.66 -8.85 -1.13
N GLY A 65 5.73 -8.65 0.19
CA GLY A 65 5.15 -7.49 0.87
C GLY A 65 5.76 -6.18 0.37
N ARG A 66 7.10 -6.11 0.35
CA ARG A 66 7.86 -4.93 -0.08
C ARG A 66 7.57 -4.53 -1.53
N ILE A 67 7.48 -5.49 -2.45
CA ILE A 67 7.10 -5.23 -3.86
C ILE A 67 5.69 -4.62 -3.93
N ARG A 68 4.73 -5.17 -3.18
CA ARG A 68 3.35 -4.67 -3.17
C ARG A 68 3.26 -3.25 -2.60
N SER A 69 3.94 -2.99 -1.49
CA SER A 69 4.02 -1.65 -0.90
C SER A 69 4.62 -0.67 -1.90
N TYR A 70 5.79 -1.00 -2.48
CA TYR A 70 6.44 -0.15 -3.45
C TYR A 70 5.54 0.17 -4.67
N PHE A 71 4.81 -0.84 -5.17
CA PHE A 71 3.82 -0.66 -6.23
C PHE A 71 2.73 0.34 -5.84
N TYR A 72 2.10 0.20 -4.67
CA TYR A 72 1.04 1.11 -4.22
C TYR A 72 1.55 2.52 -3.93
N ASP A 73 2.75 2.64 -3.39
CA ASP A 73 3.36 3.93 -3.06
C ASP A 73 3.63 4.75 -4.33
N HIS A 74 4.04 4.10 -5.43
CA HIS A 74 4.47 4.76 -6.66
C HIS A 74 3.42 4.78 -7.78
N THR A 75 2.20 4.32 -7.50
CA THR A 75 1.07 4.33 -8.46
C THR A 75 -0.21 4.83 -7.82
N LEU A 76 -1.12 5.37 -8.63
CA LEU A 76 -2.39 5.93 -8.16
C LEU A 76 -3.54 4.94 -8.39
N LYS A 77 -4.58 5.04 -7.56
CA LYS A 77 -5.77 4.20 -7.68
C LYS A 77 -6.41 4.36 -9.06
N TYR A 78 -6.92 3.24 -9.57
CA TYR A 78 -7.74 3.13 -10.76
C TYR A 78 -8.78 2.05 -10.47
N ASP A 79 -10.06 2.41 -10.50
CA ASP A 79 -11.11 1.55 -9.92
C ASP A 79 -11.55 0.41 -10.86
N GLN A 80 -10.85 0.21 -11.98
CA GLN A 80 -11.21 -0.77 -13.00
C GLN A 80 -10.08 -1.75 -13.27
N LEU A 81 -10.45 -2.96 -13.71
CA LEU A 81 -9.54 -3.95 -14.32
C LEU A 81 -8.37 -4.43 -13.44
N GLY A 82 -8.38 -4.15 -12.13
CA GLY A 82 -7.30 -4.55 -11.21
C GLY A 82 -5.94 -3.93 -11.54
N VAL A 83 -5.92 -2.80 -12.26
CA VAL A 83 -4.71 -2.06 -12.63
C VAL A 83 -4.65 -0.74 -11.83
N ARG A 84 -3.55 -0.01 -11.98
CA ARG A 84 -3.30 1.28 -11.33
C ARG A 84 -2.75 2.27 -12.34
N LEU A 85 -2.92 3.57 -12.07
CA LEU A 85 -2.32 4.61 -12.90
C LEU A 85 -0.83 4.77 -12.57
N LEU A 86 -0.02 4.82 -13.61
CA LEU A 86 1.43 5.00 -13.52
C LEU A 86 1.83 6.23 -14.35
N PRO A 87 2.07 7.37 -13.71
CA PRO A 87 2.58 8.57 -14.37
C PRO A 87 3.93 8.33 -15.04
N THR A 88 4.08 8.86 -16.26
CA THR A 88 5.30 8.74 -17.07
C THR A 88 6.55 9.27 -16.35
N MET A 89 6.40 10.34 -15.56
CA MET A 89 7.49 10.93 -14.76
C MET A 89 8.06 9.99 -13.69
N VAL A 90 7.29 8.97 -13.27
CA VAL A 90 7.70 7.99 -12.25
C VAL A 90 8.17 6.67 -12.89
N TYR A 91 7.84 6.44 -14.16
CA TYR A 91 7.98 5.15 -14.81
C TYR A 91 9.41 4.58 -14.77
N MET A 92 10.41 5.39 -15.12
CA MET A 92 11.79 4.90 -15.22
C MET A 92 12.34 4.45 -13.86
N ASP A 93 12.24 5.30 -12.84
CA ASP A 93 12.64 5.00 -11.46
C ASP A 93 11.88 3.77 -10.93
N PHE A 94 10.57 3.73 -11.19
CA PHE A 94 9.71 2.62 -10.78
C PHE A 94 10.10 1.29 -11.43
N ALA A 95 10.29 1.28 -12.75
CA ALA A 95 10.60 0.07 -13.50
C ALA A 95 11.99 -0.48 -13.16
N GLU A 96 12.97 0.39 -12.89
CA GLU A 96 14.28 -0.02 -12.40
C GLU A 96 14.19 -0.65 -11.01
N LYS A 97 13.50 0.01 -10.08
CA LYS A 97 13.39 -0.52 -8.72
C LYS A 97 12.59 -1.82 -8.66
N MET A 98 11.53 -1.94 -9.46
CA MET A 98 10.74 -3.17 -9.57
C MET A 98 11.56 -4.34 -10.12
N ARG A 99 12.48 -4.10 -11.07
CA ARG A 99 13.41 -5.12 -11.55
C ARG A 99 14.34 -5.59 -10.44
N SER A 100 14.96 -4.66 -9.71
CA SER A 100 15.81 -4.98 -8.55
C SER A 100 15.07 -5.78 -7.49
N LEU A 101 13.85 -5.37 -7.11
CA LEU A 101 13.06 -6.10 -6.11
C LEU A 101 12.63 -7.49 -6.59
N LYS A 102 12.35 -7.64 -7.90
CA LYS A 102 12.07 -8.94 -8.50
C LYS A 102 13.29 -9.86 -8.44
N ASP A 103 14.48 -9.35 -8.74
CA ASP A 103 15.72 -10.15 -8.68
C ASP A 103 16.01 -10.59 -7.23
N GLU A 104 15.81 -9.70 -6.25
CA GLU A 104 15.87 -10.04 -4.81
C GLU A 104 14.86 -11.15 -4.45
N PHE A 105 13.62 -11.04 -4.93
CA PHE A 105 12.57 -12.03 -4.70
C PHE A 105 12.90 -13.39 -5.31
N ASP A 106 13.34 -13.43 -6.57
CA ASP A 106 13.69 -14.68 -7.26
C ASP A 106 14.87 -15.39 -6.57
N LEU A 107 15.85 -14.63 -6.07
CA LEU A 107 16.94 -15.16 -5.26
C LEU A 107 16.42 -15.78 -3.96
N ALA A 108 15.57 -15.08 -3.22
CA ALA A 108 14.98 -15.60 -1.99
C ALA A 108 14.15 -16.87 -2.23
N VAL A 109 13.43 -16.94 -3.35
CA VAL A 109 12.71 -18.15 -3.77
C VAL A 109 13.68 -19.29 -4.02
N SER A 110 14.80 -19.06 -4.71
CA SER A 110 15.82 -20.09 -4.94
C SER A 110 16.42 -20.63 -3.62
N VAL A 111 16.67 -19.75 -2.66
CA VAL A 111 17.15 -20.14 -1.31
C VAL A 111 16.10 -20.98 -0.60
N PHE A 112 14.83 -20.54 -0.59
CA PHE A 112 13.73 -21.30 0.00
C PHE A 112 13.53 -22.68 -0.65
N LEU A 113 13.59 -22.78 -1.98
CA LEU A 113 13.46 -24.06 -2.68
C LEU A 113 14.57 -25.06 -2.33
N THR A 114 15.79 -24.56 -2.06
CA THR A 114 16.91 -25.40 -1.61
C THR A 114 16.68 -25.90 -0.18
N ASP A 115 16.11 -25.06 0.68
CA ASP A 115 15.83 -25.36 2.09
C ASP A 115 14.52 -26.14 2.31
N TYR A 116 13.63 -26.17 1.31
CA TYR A 116 12.27 -26.67 1.42
C TYR A 116 12.15 -28.08 2.00
N LEU A 117 13.02 -29.02 1.56
CA LEU A 117 12.97 -30.40 2.05
C LEU A 117 13.36 -30.50 3.53
N ASN A 118 14.33 -29.71 3.98
CA ASN A 118 14.71 -29.67 5.39
C ASN A 118 13.58 -29.08 6.25
N LEU A 119 12.98 -27.98 5.78
CA LEU A 119 11.83 -27.37 6.45
C LEU A 119 10.63 -28.33 6.52
N LYS A 120 10.40 -29.12 5.48
CA LYS A 120 9.35 -30.14 5.47
C LYS A 120 9.58 -31.22 6.53
N GLU A 121 10.81 -31.69 6.69
CA GLU A 121 11.12 -32.68 7.74
C GLU A 121 11.01 -32.05 9.15
N ALA A 122 11.46 -30.82 9.36
CA ALA A 122 11.23 -30.11 10.62
C ALA A 122 9.72 -29.91 10.91
N ALA A 123 8.93 -29.58 9.89
CA ALA A 123 7.47 -29.48 10.03
C ALA A 123 6.83 -30.83 10.38
N ARG A 124 7.38 -31.95 9.90
CA ARG A 124 6.91 -33.30 10.25
C ARG A 124 7.04 -33.55 11.75
N GLU A 125 8.16 -33.17 12.35
CA GLU A 125 8.39 -33.28 13.78
C GLU A 125 7.43 -32.39 14.59
N GLU A 126 7.21 -31.13 14.18
CA GLU A 126 6.26 -30.23 14.84
C GLU A 126 4.80 -30.71 14.73
N LEU A 127 4.39 -31.13 13.54
CA LEU A 127 3.00 -31.52 13.26
C LEU A 127 2.62 -32.87 13.85
N ASN A 128 3.59 -33.74 14.16
CA ASN A 128 3.36 -35.07 14.70
C ASN A 128 2.28 -35.82 13.89
N GLY A 129 1.23 -36.33 14.54
CA GLY A 129 0.13 -37.06 13.90
C GLY A 129 -0.74 -36.25 12.93
N LEU A 130 -0.52 -34.93 12.82
CA LEU A 130 -1.20 -34.06 11.86
C LEU A 130 -0.45 -33.92 10.53
N PHE A 131 0.78 -34.46 10.45
CA PHE A 131 1.55 -34.45 9.21
C PHE A 131 0.86 -35.31 8.15
N ASN A 132 0.76 -34.76 6.94
CA ASN A 132 0.28 -35.47 5.77
C ASN A 132 1.15 -35.10 4.57
N GLU A 133 1.84 -36.09 4.02
CA GLU A 133 2.76 -35.95 2.89
C GLU A 133 2.08 -35.31 1.67
N ALA A 134 0.81 -35.64 1.42
CA ALA A 134 0.05 -35.15 0.27
C ALA A 134 -0.31 -33.65 0.35
N ASP A 135 -0.14 -33.00 1.50
CA ASP A 135 -0.36 -31.56 1.65
C ASP A 135 0.83 -30.74 1.09
N TYR A 136 1.95 -31.40 0.78
CA TYR A 136 3.20 -30.78 0.37
C TYR A 136 3.41 -30.90 -1.15
N PRO A 137 3.55 -29.79 -1.89
CA PRO A 137 3.87 -29.85 -3.31
C PRO A 137 5.29 -30.39 -3.56
N THR A 138 5.49 -30.99 -4.74
CA THR A 138 6.84 -31.30 -5.23
C THR A 138 7.64 -30.01 -5.50
N LEU A 139 8.98 -30.09 -5.56
CA LEU A 139 9.82 -28.93 -5.90
C LEU A 139 9.44 -28.31 -7.26
N ALA A 140 9.12 -29.15 -8.25
CA ALA A 140 8.68 -28.69 -9.57
C ALA A 140 7.38 -27.88 -9.48
N GLU A 141 6.36 -28.41 -8.81
CA GLU A 141 5.09 -27.69 -8.59
C GLU A 141 5.28 -26.43 -7.76
N LEU A 142 6.10 -26.50 -6.70
CA LEU A 142 6.34 -25.40 -5.79
C LEU A 142 7.03 -24.22 -6.49
N SER A 143 8.00 -24.50 -7.37
CA SER A 143 8.68 -23.45 -8.15
C SER A 143 7.71 -22.59 -8.96
N THR A 144 6.66 -23.21 -9.54
CA THR A 144 5.64 -22.50 -10.35
C THR A 144 4.68 -21.64 -9.53
N LYS A 145 4.66 -21.79 -8.19
CA LYS A 145 3.77 -21.03 -7.29
C LYS A 145 4.34 -19.67 -6.90
N PHE A 146 5.58 -19.38 -7.28
CA PHE A 146 6.23 -18.10 -7.03
C PHE A 146 6.43 -17.33 -8.33
N GLY A 147 6.24 -16.02 -8.28
CA GLY A 147 6.54 -15.17 -9.41
C GLY A 147 6.08 -13.75 -9.23
N VAL A 148 6.79 -12.83 -9.89
CA VAL A 148 6.45 -11.42 -9.96
C VAL A 148 6.32 -11.05 -11.43
N LYS A 149 5.15 -10.55 -11.82
CA LYS A 149 4.86 -10.08 -13.17
C LYS A 149 4.38 -8.65 -13.12
N MET A 150 5.05 -7.77 -13.88
CA MET A 150 4.62 -6.40 -14.10
C MET A 150 4.14 -6.28 -15.55
N ALA A 151 2.97 -5.69 -15.75
CA ALA A 151 2.45 -5.37 -17.07
C ALA A 151 2.13 -3.88 -17.14
N VAL A 152 2.54 -3.24 -18.24
CA VAL A 152 2.23 -1.85 -18.55
C VAL A 152 1.31 -1.85 -19.76
N LEU A 153 0.22 -1.11 -19.66
CA LEU A 153 -0.82 -1.03 -20.66
C LEU A 153 -1.02 0.43 -21.06
N PRO A 154 -1.39 0.71 -22.32
CA PRO A 154 -1.74 2.06 -22.74
C PRO A 154 -2.93 2.56 -21.92
N PHE A 155 -2.94 3.86 -21.61
CA PHE A 155 -4.12 4.47 -21.01
C PHE A 155 -5.24 4.60 -22.07
N PRO A 156 -6.52 4.39 -21.73
CA PRO A 156 -7.58 4.31 -22.74
C PRO A 156 -7.80 5.62 -23.51
N ASP A 157 -8.00 5.48 -24.82
CA ASP A 157 -8.28 6.60 -25.73
C ASP A 157 -9.47 6.25 -26.65
N ALA A 158 -10.57 6.99 -26.47
CA ALA A 158 -11.80 6.80 -27.25
C ALA A 158 -11.61 7.06 -28.74
N SER A 159 -10.64 7.90 -29.13
CA SER A 159 -10.33 8.14 -30.53
C SER A 159 -9.73 6.90 -31.23
N GLN A 160 -9.04 6.06 -30.46
CA GLN A 160 -8.39 4.84 -30.92
C GLN A 160 -9.27 3.58 -30.82
N PHE A 161 -10.54 3.74 -30.40
CA PHE A 161 -11.48 2.62 -30.26
C PHE A 161 -11.97 2.10 -31.63
N GLY A 162 -11.16 1.25 -32.26
CA GLY A 162 -11.33 0.74 -33.62
C GLY A 162 -12.06 -0.60 -33.72
N VAL A 163 -13.30 -0.69 -33.20
CA VAL A 163 -14.15 -1.89 -33.28
C VAL A 163 -15.26 -1.68 -34.31
N GLU A 164 -15.53 -2.69 -35.14
CA GLU A 164 -16.62 -2.68 -36.12
C GLU A 164 -17.99 -2.79 -35.42
N LEU A 165 -18.58 -1.64 -35.08
CA LEU A 165 -19.91 -1.52 -34.49
C LEU A 165 -20.75 -0.45 -35.21
N PRO A 166 -22.09 -0.53 -35.14
CA PRO A 166 -22.96 0.55 -35.59
C PRO A 166 -22.58 1.90 -34.95
N ALA A 167 -22.58 2.97 -35.75
CA ALA A 167 -22.05 4.28 -35.33
C ALA A 167 -22.72 4.83 -34.05
N ASN A 168 -24.03 4.59 -33.86
CA ASN A 168 -24.74 4.98 -32.65
C ASN A 168 -24.22 4.26 -31.41
N VAL A 169 -23.96 2.95 -31.49
CA VAL A 169 -23.40 2.16 -30.38
C VAL A 169 -21.96 2.57 -30.10
N LEU A 170 -21.16 2.75 -31.15
CA LEU A 170 -19.77 3.18 -31.05
C LEU A 170 -19.64 4.54 -30.36
N ASN A 171 -20.50 5.51 -30.71
CA ASN A 171 -20.48 6.84 -30.10
C ASN A 171 -20.85 6.81 -28.62
N THR A 172 -21.83 5.97 -28.23
CA THR A 172 -22.18 5.76 -26.81
C THR A 172 -21.00 5.20 -26.03
N LEU A 173 -20.36 4.13 -26.53
CA LEU A 173 -19.20 3.52 -25.87
C LEU A 173 -18.02 4.49 -25.72
N LYS A 174 -17.77 5.32 -26.74
CA LYS A 174 -16.73 6.37 -26.67
C LYS A 174 -17.04 7.41 -25.60
N SER A 175 -18.30 7.86 -25.52
CA SER A 175 -18.75 8.79 -24.49
C SER A 175 -18.62 8.20 -23.08
N GLU A 176 -18.99 6.93 -22.89
CA GLU A 176 -18.83 6.22 -21.61
C GLU A 176 -17.33 6.10 -21.24
N LEU A 177 -16.48 5.78 -22.21
CA LEU A 177 -15.04 5.71 -22.00
C LEU A 177 -14.44 7.05 -21.54
N ASP A 178 -14.84 8.16 -22.17
CA ASP A 178 -14.39 9.49 -21.77
C ASP A 178 -14.85 9.84 -20.34
N GLN A 179 -16.09 9.51 -19.98
CA GLN A 179 -16.59 9.68 -18.62
C GLN A 179 -15.79 8.84 -17.60
N HIS A 180 -15.46 7.60 -17.95
CA HIS A 180 -14.63 6.74 -17.11
C HIS A 180 -13.21 7.27 -16.93
N VAL A 181 -12.61 7.80 -17.99
CA VAL A 181 -11.30 8.45 -17.94
C VAL A 181 -11.34 9.65 -16.98
N LEU A 182 -12.35 10.52 -17.10
CA LEU A 182 -12.51 11.67 -16.21
C LEU A 182 -12.71 11.27 -14.74
N ALA A 183 -13.57 10.28 -14.48
CA ALA A 183 -13.77 9.74 -13.13
C ALA A 183 -12.48 9.17 -12.55
N SER A 184 -11.70 8.45 -13.36
CA SER A 184 -10.43 7.86 -12.95
C SER A 184 -9.39 8.93 -12.58
N ILE A 185 -9.35 10.05 -13.31
CA ILE A 185 -8.48 11.18 -12.99
C ILE A 185 -8.89 11.81 -11.65
N ALA A 186 -10.19 11.96 -11.40
CA ALA A 186 -10.69 12.47 -10.12
C ALA A 186 -10.29 11.56 -8.95
N THR A 187 -10.53 10.23 -9.06
CA THR A 187 -10.10 9.25 -8.06
C THR A 187 -8.59 9.32 -7.80
N ALA A 188 -7.78 9.48 -8.85
CA ALA A 188 -6.33 9.57 -8.75
C ALA A 188 -5.88 10.82 -7.99
N ASN A 189 -6.50 11.97 -8.27
CA ASN A 189 -6.24 13.23 -7.57
C ASN A 189 -6.65 13.13 -6.09
N GLU A 190 -7.81 12.56 -5.80
CA GLU A 190 -8.25 12.30 -4.42
C GLU A 190 -7.28 11.37 -3.68
N ASP A 191 -6.76 10.33 -4.35
CA ASP A 191 -5.75 9.44 -3.78
C ASP A 191 -4.45 10.16 -3.42
N LEU A 192 -3.99 11.05 -4.31
CA LEU A 192 -2.80 11.85 -4.08
C LEU A 192 -3.00 12.82 -2.90
N VAL A 193 -4.11 13.55 -2.89
CA VAL A 193 -4.39 14.53 -1.83
C VAL A 193 -4.56 13.83 -0.49
N ARG A 194 -5.29 12.71 -0.45
CA ARG A 194 -5.49 11.93 0.79
C ARG A 194 -4.17 11.43 1.38
N ARG A 195 -3.23 10.94 0.56
CA ARG A 195 -1.92 10.49 1.04
C ARG A 195 -1.14 11.62 1.74
N LEU A 196 -1.15 12.81 1.15
CA LEU A 196 -0.49 13.96 1.76
C LEU A 196 -1.23 14.41 3.01
N TYR A 197 -2.56 14.42 3.00
CA TYR A 197 -3.37 14.82 4.15
C TYR A 197 -3.10 13.89 5.35
N GLU A 198 -3.14 12.58 5.14
CA GLU A 198 -2.85 11.59 6.19
C GLU A 198 -1.44 11.76 6.75
N ALA A 199 -0.44 11.99 5.89
CA ALA A 199 0.94 12.18 6.33
C ALA A 199 1.14 13.48 7.11
N VAL A 200 0.56 14.59 6.65
CA VAL A 200 0.62 15.90 7.32
C VAL A 200 -0.15 15.89 8.63
N SER A 201 -1.34 15.28 8.66
CA SER A 201 -2.16 15.13 9.87
C SER A 201 -1.45 14.26 10.92
N GLN A 202 -0.86 13.13 10.51
CA GLN A 202 -0.03 12.32 11.41
C GLN A 202 1.18 13.10 11.93
N MET A 203 1.78 13.96 11.11
CA MET A 203 2.87 14.84 11.53
C MET A 203 2.41 15.88 12.54
N ALA A 204 1.31 16.59 12.28
CA ALA A 204 0.72 17.53 13.22
C ALA A 204 0.44 16.87 14.57
N ASN A 205 -0.35 15.79 14.57
CA ASN A 205 -0.77 15.08 15.78
C ASN A 205 0.43 14.58 16.62
N ARG A 206 1.45 14.00 15.97
CA ARG A 206 2.63 13.47 16.68
C ARG A 206 3.57 14.56 17.18
N LEU A 207 3.63 15.72 16.53
CA LEU A 207 4.45 16.84 17.02
C LEU A 207 3.80 17.57 18.20
N TYR A 208 2.47 17.51 18.32
CA TYR A 208 1.73 17.99 19.51
C TYR A 208 1.77 16.98 20.67
N ALA A 209 1.73 15.67 20.39
CA ALA A 209 1.83 14.64 21.42
C ALA A 209 3.20 14.64 22.11
N THR A 210 3.22 14.51 23.43
CA THR A 210 4.41 14.73 24.26
C THR A 210 5.51 13.65 24.10
N GLY A 211 6.76 14.10 24.18
CA GLY A 211 7.93 13.29 24.55
C GLY A 211 8.78 12.74 23.40
N ASN A 212 8.23 11.89 22.54
CA ASN A 212 9.05 11.06 21.65
C ASN A 212 8.58 11.12 20.20
N VAL A 213 9.03 12.15 19.47
CA VAL A 213 8.85 12.23 18.01
C VAL A 213 9.65 11.08 17.39
N ARG A 214 8.96 10.07 16.87
CA ARG A 214 9.63 9.02 16.08
C ARG A 214 10.19 9.68 14.81
N LEU A 215 11.45 9.33 14.49
CA LEU A 215 12.18 9.89 13.34
C LEU A 215 11.50 9.58 11.99
N ASP A 216 10.63 8.57 11.96
CA ASP A 216 9.95 8.05 10.78
C ASP A 216 8.95 9.06 10.17
N VAL A 217 8.29 9.88 10.98
CA VAL A 217 7.24 10.82 10.54
C VAL A 217 7.79 11.89 9.59
N ALA A 218 8.93 12.49 9.95
CA ALA A 218 9.55 13.53 9.13
C ALA A 218 10.11 12.96 7.82
N ASN A 219 10.60 11.72 7.84
CA ASN A 219 11.06 11.04 6.64
C ASN A 219 9.90 10.71 5.70
N ASN A 220 8.77 10.21 6.22
CA ASN A 220 7.57 9.93 5.42
C ASN A 220 7.07 11.18 4.68
N VAL A 221 6.92 12.31 5.39
CA VAL A 221 6.47 13.57 4.74
C VAL A 221 7.48 14.04 3.70
N ARG A 222 8.79 13.91 3.95
CA ARG A 222 9.82 14.28 2.98
C ARG A 222 9.77 13.42 1.72
N GLU A 223 9.65 12.11 1.88
CA GLU A 223 9.53 11.14 0.77
C GLU A 223 8.28 11.44 -0.07
N LEU A 224 7.14 11.68 0.57
CA LEU A 224 5.91 12.06 -0.12
C LEU A 224 6.04 13.42 -0.82
N CYS A 225 6.67 14.43 -0.21
CA CYS A 225 6.89 15.72 -0.87
C CYS A 225 7.82 15.62 -2.09
N ALA A 226 8.67 14.58 -2.17
CA ALA A 226 9.48 14.31 -3.35
C ALA A 226 8.72 13.51 -4.42
N LEU A 227 7.85 12.60 -4.01
CA LEU A 227 7.13 11.68 -4.90
C LEU A 227 5.84 12.29 -5.48
N LEU A 228 5.02 12.93 -4.66
CA LEU A 228 3.70 13.42 -5.06
C LEU A 228 3.72 14.44 -6.20
N PRO A 229 4.72 15.34 -6.33
CA PRO A 229 4.83 16.19 -7.52
C PRO A 229 5.01 15.38 -8.81
N LYS A 230 5.74 14.25 -8.76
CA LYS A 230 5.89 13.34 -9.91
C LYS A 230 4.59 12.56 -10.20
N LEU A 231 3.75 12.36 -9.18
CA LEU A 231 2.45 11.71 -9.32
C LEU A 231 1.33 12.67 -9.79
N ASN A 232 1.50 13.99 -9.65
CA ASN A 232 0.52 15.00 -10.08
C ASN A 232 0.53 15.20 -11.61
N PHE A 233 0.14 14.18 -12.36
CA PHE A 233 0.12 14.21 -13.83
C PHE A 233 -0.94 15.17 -14.41
N ALA A 234 -1.96 15.52 -13.61
CA ALA A 234 -3.03 16.46 -13.96
C ALA A 234 -2.58 17.93 -13.91
N ASN A 235 -1.41 18.21 -13.29
CA ASN A 235 -0.87 19.56 -13.11
C ASN A 235 -1.85 20.54 -12.45
N ASP A 236 -2.61 20.08 -11.45
CA ASP A 236 -3.54 20.95 -10.73
C ASP A 236 -2.75 22.06 -9.98
N PRO A 237 -3.01 23.36 -10.26
CA PRO A 237 -2.25 24.45 -9.65
C PRO A 237 -2.44 24.56 -8.13
N GLN A 238 -3.63 24.25 -7.61
CA GLN A 238 -3.91 24.31 -6.17
C GLN A 238 -3.17 23.19 -5.44
N LEU A 239 -3.20 21.98 -5.99
CA LEU A 239 -2.45 20.86 -5.44
C LEU A 239 -0.93 21.11 -5.51
N THR A 240 -0.45 21.70 -6.62
CA THR A 240 0.95 22.08 -6.77
C THR A 240 1.37 23.08 -5.69
N HIS A 241 0.54 24.09 -5.43
CA HIS A 241 0.80 25.06 -4.37
C HIS A 241 0.87 24.41 -2.98
N ILE A 242 -0.07 23.52 -2.65
CA ILE A 242 -0.08 22.77 -1.38
C ILE A 242 1.20 21.93 -1.24
N LEU A 243 1.61 21.24 -2.31
CA LEU A 243 2.83 20.43 -2.33
C LEU A 243 4.09 21.29 -2.11
N GLU A 244 4.15 22.48 -2.70
CA GLU A 244 5.23 23.43 -2.48
C GLU A 244 5.27 23.93 -1.03
N GLN A 245 4.13 24.24 -0.43
CA GLN A 245 4.05 24.63 0.98
C GLN A 245 4.53 23.51 1.91
N ALA A 246 4.05 22.27 1.69
CA ALA A 246 4.49 21.10 2.45
C ALA A 246 6.00 20.85 2.31
N LYS A 247 6.53 20.97 1.09
CA LYS A 247 7.96 20.82 0.84
C LYS A 247 8.79 21.90 1.52
N ALA A 248 8.37 23.16 1.46
CA ALA A 248 9.11 24.29 2.01
C ALA A 248 9.11 24.32 3.55
N HIS A 249 8.01 23.91 4.18
CA HIS A 249 7.82 24.09 5.62
C HIS A 249 7.91 22.80 6.44
N LEU A 250 7.68 21.63 5.84
CA LEU A 250 7.66 20.36 6.57
C LEU A 250 8.86 19.47 6.18
N ALA A 251 9.10 19.31 4.88
CA ALA A 251 10.09 18.35 4.37
C ALA A 251 11.56 18.75 4.63
N VAL A 252 11.82 20.03 4.92
CA VAL A 252 13.16 20.58 5.20
C VAL A 252 13.73 20.14 6.54
N HIS A 253 12.86 19.72 7.48
CA HIS A 253 13.28 19.38 8.83
C HIS A 253 13.54 17.88 8.98
N THR A 254 14.58 17.53 9.74
CA THR A 254 14.86 16.14 10.10
C THR A 254 14.20 15.76 11.42
N GLY A 255 13.95 14.46 11.61
CA GLY A 255 13.40 13.97 12.88
C GLY A 255 14.30 14.31 14.08
N ALA A 256 15.62 14.39 13.88
CA ALA A 256 16.58 14.76 14.92
C ALA A 256 16.41 16.23 15.34
N GLU A 257 16.34 17.15 14.38
CA GLU A 257 16.10 18.58 14.65
C GLU A 257 14.79 18.82 15.42
N LEU A 258 13.72 18.11 15.03
CA LEU A 258 12.41 18.19 15.69
C LEU A 258 12.42 17.60 17.11
N LYS A 259 13.32 16.65 17.37
CA LYS A 259 13.51 16.07 18.70
C LYS A 259 14.26 17.03 19.62
N ASP A 260 15.28 17.70 19.10
CA ASP A 260 16.20 18.54 19.87
C ASP A 260 15.62 19.93 20.20
N SER A 261 14.66 20.43 19.39
CA SER A 261 14.07 21.75 19.59
C SER A 261 12.55 21.71 19.78
N ARG A 262 12.09 22.02 21.01
CA ARG A 262 10.66 22.16 21.33
C ARG A 262 10.01 23.33 20.57
N VAL A 263 10.75 24.41 20.36
CA VAL A 263 10.26 25.59 19.63
C VAL A 263 10.04 25.25 18.16
N LEU A 264 11.02 24.60 17.52
CA LEU A 264 10.90 24.17 16.14
C LEU A 264 9.75 23.18 15.97
N ARG A 265 9.60 22.23 16.89
CA ARG A 265 8.48 21.29 16.91
C ARG A 265 7.14 22.00 16.90
N SER A 266 6.95 23.01 17.75
CA SER A 266 5.71 23.78 17.82
C SER A 266 5.45 24.58 16.53
N GLN A 267 6.49 25.15 15.92
CA GLN A 267 6.37 25.91 14.67
C GLN A 267 5.96 24.99 13.51
N VAL A 268 6.64 23.84 13.39
CA VAL A 268 6.37 22.87 12.34
C VAL A 268 5.00 22.22 12.52
N ALA A 269 4.57 21.94 13.75
CA ALA A 269 3.24 21.44 14.04
C ALA A 269 2.13 22.44 13.63
N SER A 270 2.32 23.72 13.95
CA SER A 270 1.39 24.78 13.51
C SER A 270 1.33 24.89 11.99
N LYS A 271 2.46 24.78 11.29
CA LYS A 271 2.49 24.77 9.82
C LYS A 271 1.86 23.52 9.21
N ALA A 272 2.05 22.37 9.83
CA ALA A 272 1.38 21.14 9.42
C ALA A 272 -0.16 21.29 9.52
N GLN A 273 -0.68 21.89 10.60
CA GLN A 273 -2.11 22.17 10.74
C GLN A 273 -2.64 23.16 9.70
N GLU A 274 -1.90 24.24 9.40
CA GLU A 274 -2.30 25.18 8.34
C GLU A 274 -2.42 24.47 6.98
N ILE A 275 -1.43 23.63 6.64
CA ILE A 275 -1.41 22.87 5.39
C ILE A 275 -2.52 21.81 5.37
N GLU A 276 -2.73 21.11 6.47
CA GLU A 276 -3.86 20.17 6.65
C GLU A 276 -5.20 20.87 6.41
N GLY A 277 -5.38 22.09 6.92
CA GLY A 277 -6.58 22.90 6.70
C GLY A 277 -6.78 23.29 5.23
N LEU A 278 -5.72 23.69 4.53
CA LEU A 278 -5.78 23.95 3.08
C LEU A 278 -6.18 22.70 2.29
N MET A 279 -5.68 21.54 2.72
CA MET A 279 -5.99 20.26 2.10
C MET A 279 -7.41 19.79 2.36
N ALA A 280 -7.89 19.91 3.60
CA ALA A 280 -9.27 19.60 3.95
C ALA A 280 -10.24 20.45 3.10
N ALA A 281 -9.95 21.75 2.98
CA ALA A 281 -10.73 22.66 2.13
C ALA A 281 -10.71 22.23 0.65
N PHE A 282 -9.55 21.83 0.12
CA PHE A 282 -9.44 21.30 -1.25
C PHE A 282 -10.29 20.04 -1.46
N MET A 283 -10.34 19.15 -0.46
CA MET A 283 -11.12 17.92 -0.50
C MET A 283 -12.61 18.12 -0.17
N GLY A 284 -13.05 19.33 0.16
CA GLY A 284 -14.40 19.60 0.65
C GLY A 284 -14.71 18.97 2.01
N MET A 285 -13.68 18.61 2.78
CA MET A 285 -13.79 18.06 4.14
C MET A 285 -13.65 19.17 5.19
N GLN A 286 -14.29 19.02 6.33
CA GLN A 286 -13.96 19.83 7.51
C GLN A 286 -12.76 19.19 8.23
N PRO A 287 -11.77 19.98 8.69
CA PRO A 287 -10.64 19.44 9.44
C PRO A 287 -11.15 18.77 10.73
N GLU A 288 -10.67 17.56 11.01
CA GLU A 288 -11.06 16.83 12.22
C GLU A 288 -10.58 17.61 13.47
N PRO A 289 -11.46 17.83 14.47
CA PRO A 289 -11.04 18.44 15.73
C PRO A 289 -10.11 17.48 16.47
N MET A 290 -8.91 17.95 16.83
CA MET A 290 -7.96 17.15 17.61
C MET A 290 -8.56 16.72 18.96
N GLU A 291 -8.45 15.43 19.29
CA GLU A 291 -8.62 14.95 20.65
C GLU A 291 -7.47 15.49 21.52
N VAL A 292 -7.74 16.59 22.21
CA VAL A 292 -6.87 17.07 23.28
C VAL A 292 -7.08 16.14 24.46
N GLU A 293 -6.15 15.22 24.72
CA GLU A 293 -6.13 14.46 25.98
C GLU A 293 -6.11 15.47 27.14
N SER A 294 -7.28 15.64 27.77
CA SER A 294 -7.43 16.47 28.94
C SER A 294 -6.60 15.85 30.06
N VAL A 295 -5.58 16.57 30.53
CA VAL A 295 -4.82 16.20 31.71
C VAL A 295 -5.80 16.11 32.89
N HIS A 296 -6.18 14.89 33.28
CA HIS A 296 -7.05 14.67 34.43
C HIS A 296 -6.32 15.12 35.70
N SER A 297 -6.76 16.27 36.23
CA SER A 297 -6.43 16.74 37.57
C SER A 297 -6.96 15.72 38.59
N SER A 298 -6.04 15.03 39.26
CA SER A 298 -6.36 14.14 40.37
C SER A 298 -6.93 14.95 41.54
N GLN A 299 -8.26 14.96 41.69
CA GLN A 299 -8.89 15.42 42.92
C GLN A 299 -8.71 14.38 44.02
N LEU A 300 -7.89 14.73 45.01
CA LEU A 300 -7.83 14.11 46.33
C LEU A 300 -9.21 14.12 46.98
N ARG A 301 -9.80 12.94 47.21
CA ARG A 301 -10.90 12.77 48.17
C ARG A 301 -10.29 12.55 49.56
N LEU A 302 -10.40 13.54 50.43
CA LEU A 302 -10.34 13.34 51.88
C LEU A 302 -11.58 12.54 52.31
N VAL A 303 -11.34 11.45 53.03
CA VAL A 303 -12.37 10.66 53.71
C VAL A 303 -12.46 11.16 55.15
N ALA A 304 -13.67 11.51 55.58
CA ALA A 304 -14.05 11.64 56.98
C ALA A 304 -14.51 10.29 57.52
#